data_AF-A0A2W4JIA2-F1
#
_entry.id   AF-A0A2W4JIA2-F1
#
_cell.length_a   1.000
_cell.length_b   1.000
_cell.length_c   1.000
_cell.angle_alpha   90.00
_cell.angle_beta   90.00
_cell.angle_gamma   90.00
#
_symmetry.space_group_name_H-M   'P 1'
#
loop_
_entity.id
_entity.type
_entity.pdbx_description
1 polymer ?
#
loop_
_entity_poly.entity_id
_entity_poly.type
_entity_poly.pdbx_seq_one_letter_code
_entity_poly.pdbx_strand_id
1 'polypeptide(L)'
;MAEVSDPRGVFQVRASDDVIEGVTVSPLWERYYPDPQEFCKVLSETIRAALPAPDEADQREDLPDRRHQADELRPMELERSRSFWNNFHLLQRKLEQRRERALAGELPEWEPPEPVEDEHKRWGVDFDADGRFAMIGIAPEVFENASAAMLSNLISEALRDLHLNQGRPADPEWEEITELQANCEKFLAG
;
A
#
# COMPACT_ATOMS: atom_id res chain seq x y z
N MET A 1 -10.99 12.46 -4.81
CA MET A 1 -10.09 13.31 -5.62
C MET A 1 -9.16 14.08 -4.69
N ALA A 2 -7.87 13.74 -4.74
CA ALA A 2 -6.79 14.39 -4.01
C ALA A 2 -5.93 15.18 -5.00
N GLU A 3 -5.48 16.36 -4.59
CA GLU A 3 -4.58 17.20 -5.36
C GLU A 3 -3.41 17.58 -4.48
N VAL A 4 -2.21 17.15 -4.89
CA VAL A 4 -0.98 17.32 -4.10
C VAL A 4 0.07 17.98 -4.98
N SER A 5 0.77 18.93 -4.38
CA SER A 5 1.94 19.55 -4.99
C SER A 5 3.18 19.26 -4.16
N ASP A 6 4.31 19.14 -4.84
CA ASP A 6 5.59 19.05 -4.14
C ASP A 6 5.91 20.39 -3.43
N PRO A 7 6.82 20.39 -2.44
CA PRO A 7 7.16 21.60 -1.68
C PRO A 7 7.67 22.78 -2.51
N ARG A 8 8.20 22.53 -3.72
CA ARG A 8 8.73 23.57 -4.62
C ARG A 8 7.74 23.98 -5.71
N GLY A 9 6.55 23.36 -5.77
CA GLY A 9 5.50 23.68 -6.74
C GLY A 9 5.87 23.35 -8.18
N VAL A 10 6.77 22.39 -8.38
CA VAL A 10 7.16 21.85 -9.68
C VAL A 10 6.16 20.83 -10.18
N PHE A 11 5.66 19.96 -9.31
CA PHE A 11 4.72 18.90 -9.60
C PHE A 11 3.36 19.24 -9.02
N GLN A 12 2.32 18.98 -9.80
CA GLN A 12 0.94 18.97 -9.34
C GLN A 12 0.31 17.67 -9.82
N VAL A 13 -0.04 16.82 -8.86
CA VAL A 13 -0.58 15.48 -9.10
C VAL A 13 -2.04 15.48 -8.69
N ARG A 14 -2.92 15.02 -9.57
CA ARG A 14 -4.33 14.82 -9.30
C ARG A 14 -4.63 13.33 -9.33
N ALA A 15 -5.20 12.81 -8.26
CA ALA A 15 -5.52 11.41 -8.10
C ALA A 15 -6.99 11.22 -7.70
N SER A 16 -7.61 10.15 -8.18
CA SER A 16 -8.87 9.63 -7.66
C SER A 16 -8.64 8.19 -7.24
N ASP A 17 -8.75 7.93 -5.93
CA ASP A 17 -8.45 6.65 -5.32
C ASP A 17 -7.02 6.19 -5.70
N ASP A 18 -6.88 5.05 -6.36
CA ASP A 18 -5.60 4.47 -6.77
C ASP A 18 -5.17 4.87 -8.20
N VAL A 19 -5.91 5.78 -8.86
CA VAL A 19 -5.65 6.19 -10.24
C VAL A 19 -5.20 7.65 -10.30
N ILE A 20 -4.19 7.93 -11.14
CA ILE A 20 -3.71 9.29 -11.39
C ILE A 20 -4.45 9.87 -12.59
N GLU A 21 -5.24 10.91 -12.36
CA GLU A 21 -5.98 11.61 -13.41
C GLU A 21 -5.09 12.53 -14.25
N GLY A 22 -3.97 12.99 -13.68
CA GLY A 22 -2.95 13.71 -14.43
C GLY A 22 -1.88 14.34 -13.56
N VAL A 23 -0.73 14.59 -14.19
CA VAL A 23 0.43 15.23 -13.60
C VAL A 23 0.83 16.45 -14.42
N THR A 24 0.97 17.59 -13.76
CA THR A 24 1.51 18.81 -14.38
C THR A 24 2.89 19.09 -13.85
N VAL A 25 3.82 19.37 -14.75
CA VAL A 25 5.19 19.79 -14.48
C VAL A 25 5.33 21.28 -14.80
N SER A 26 5.86 22.04 -13.84
CA SER A 26 6.11 23.47 -13.97
C SER A 26 7.24 23.74 -14.96
N PRO A 27 7.17 24.81 -15.78
CA PRO A 27 8.28 25.26 -16.62
C PRO A 27 9.58 25.55 -15.87
N LEU A 28 9.52 25.71 -14.55
CA LEU A 28 10.69 25.97 -13.70
C LEU A 28 11.37 24.70 -13.19
N TRP A 29 10.95 23.50 -13.64
CA TRP A 29 11.45 22.23 -13.11
C TRP A 29 12.97 22.10 -13.17
N GLU A 30 13.62 22.50 -14.26
CA GLU A 30 15.08 22.43 -14.43
C GLU A 30 15.84 23.22 -13.37
N ARG A 31 15.25 24.32 -12.89
CA ARG A 31 15.88 25.14 -11.85
C ARG A 31 15.96 24.42 -10.51
N TYR A 32 15.00 23.55 -10.23
CA TYR A 32 14.85 22.91 -8.93
C TYR A 32 15.31 21.46 -8.93
N TYR A 33 15.11 20.74 -10.05
CA TYR A 33 15.41 19.31 -10.20
C TYR A 33 16.10 19.06 -11.55
N PRO A 34 17.34 19.57 -11.75
CA PRO A 34 18.09 19.35 -12.98
C PRO A 34 18.63 17.92 -13.10
N ASP A 35 18.74 17.20 -11.98
CA ASP A 35 19.17 15.81 -11.94
C ASP A 35 17.97 14.87 -12.19
N PRO A 36 18.00 13.99 -13.21
CA PRO A 36 16.92 13.07 -13.50
C PRO A 36 16.56 12.15 -12.32
N GLN A 37 17.56 11.75 -11.51
CA GLN A 37 17.32 10.88 -10.36
C GLN A 37 16.56 11.61 -9.26
N GLU A 38 17.02 12.82 -8.89
CA GLU A 38 16.29 13.67 -7.93
C GLU A 38 14.87 14.00 -8.43
N PHE A 39 14.71 14.31 -9.71
CA PHE A 39 13.40 14.58 -10.32
C PHE A 39 12.45 13.38 -10.16
N CYS A 40 12.88 12.18 -10.55
CA CYS A 40 12.05 10.97 -10.49
C CYS A 40 11.72 10.59 -9.04
N LYS A 41 12.68 10.77 -8.12
CA LYS A 41 12.46 10.53 -6.69
C LYS A 41 11.37 11.45 -6.14
N VAL A 42 11.48 12.77 -6.35
CA VAL A 42 10.51 13.74 -5.82
C VAL A 42 9.14 13.56 -6.48
N LEU A 43 9.10 13.26 -7.78
CA LEU A 43 7.86 12.91 -8.47
C LEU A 43 7.19 11.68 -7.82
N SER A 44 7.95 10.62 -7.58
CA SER A 44 7.46 9.39 -6.95
C SER A 44 6.96 9.63 -5.52
N GLU A 45 7.64 10.47 -4.73
CA GLU A 45 7.18 10.91 -3.41
C GLU A 45 5.88 11.71 -3.50
N THR A 46 5.75 12.59 -4.49
CA THR A 46 4.55 13.42 -4.69
C THR A 46 3.36 12.56 -5.13
N ILE A 47 3.58 11.57 -6.00
CA ILE A 47 2.54 10.61 -6.40
C ILE A 47 2.08 9.79 -5.19
N ARG A 48 3.01 9.24 -4.40
CA ARG A 48 2.66 8.48 -3.17
C ARG A 48 1.88 9.32 -2.17
N ALA A 49 2.20 10.60 -2.04
CA ALA A 49 1.46 11.51 -1.17
C ALA A 49 0.04 11.84 -1.69
N ALA A 50 -0.19 11.73 -2.99
CA ALA A 50 -1.51 11.91 -3.60
C ALA A 50 -2.41 10.67 -3.50
N LEU A 51 -1.82 9.49 -3.35
CA LEU A 51 -2.54 8.22 -3.18
C LEU A 51 -3.09 8.07 -1.75
N PRO A 52 -4.20 7.34 -1.57
CA PRO A 52 -4.73 7.04 -0.25
C PRO A 52 -3.68 6.30 0.59
N ALA A 53 -3.61 6.65 1.86
CA ALA A 53 -2.76 5.93 2.80
C ALA A 53 -3.17 4.44 2.84
N PRO A 54 -2.22 3.53 3.13
CA PRO A 54 -2.52 2.15 3.46
C PRO A 54 -3.70 2.08 4.42
N ASP A 55 -4.71 1.23 4.15
CA ASP A 55 -5.65 0.86 5.20
C ASP A 55 -4.84 0.25 6.36
N GLU A 56 -5.18 0.58 7.61
CA GLU A 56 -4.50 0.03 8.81
C GLU A 56 -4.51 -1.52 8.82
N ALA A 57 -5.40 -2.13 8.03
CA ALA A 57 -5.45 -3.56 7.79
C ALA A 57 -4.22 -4.14 7.07
N ASP A 58 -3.48 -3.34 6.30
CA ASP A 58 -2.28 -3.76 5.56
C ASP A 58 -0.98 -3.60 6.37
N GLN A 59 -1.01 -2.96 7.54
CA GLN A 59 0.17 -2.85 8.43
C GLN A 59 0.35 -4.06 9.38
N ARG A 60 -0.29 -5.20 9.08
CA ARG A 60 -0.47 -6.34 10.01
C ARG A 60 0.73 -7.30 10.12
N GLU A 61 1.96 -6.85 9.94
CA GLU A 61 3.15 -7.65 10.32
C GLU A 61 3.83 -7.20 11.62
N ASP A 62 3.53 -6.03 12.16
CA ASP A 62 4.01 -5.64 13.50
C ASP A 62 2.94 -5.93 14.56
N LEU A 63 3.01 -7.15 15.12
CA LEU A 63 2.38 -7.48 16.40
C LEU A 63 2.74 -6.38 17.41
N PRO A 64 1.78 -5.59 17.93
CA PRO A 64 2.11 -4.63 18.96
C PRO A 64 2.49 -5.41 20.23
N ASP A 65 3.71 -5.16 20.74
CA ASP A 65 4.18 -5.60 22.06
C ASP A 65 3.35 -4.89 23.14
N ARG A 66 2.08 -5.26 23.27
CA ARG A 66 1.15 -4.70 24.27
C ARG A 66 1.44 -5.33 25.61
N ARG A 67 2.37 -4.71 26.34
CA ARG A 67 2.42 -4.79 27.80
C ARG A 67 1.11 -4.22 28.34
N HIS A 68 0.16 -5.10 28.65
CA HIS A 68 -1.09 -4.71 29.30
C HIS A 68 -0.78 -4.00 30.63
N GLN A 69 -1.26 -2.76 30.77
CA GLN A 69 -1.50 -2.18 32.08
C GLN A 69 -2.47 -3.10 32.81
N ALA A 70 -2.12 -3.46 34.05
CA ALA A 70 -2.92 -4.35 34.87
C ALA A 70 -4.21 -3.63 35.30
N ASP A 71 -5.25 -3.72 34.47
CA ASP A 71 -6.60 -3.45 34.92
C ASP A 71 -6.98 -4.46 36.02
N GLU A 72 -7.79 -4.02 36.99
CA GLU A 72 -8.30 -4.89 38.06
C GLU A 72 -8.98 -6.11 37.45
N LEU A 73 -8.36 -7.28 37.60
CA LEU A 73 -8.89 -8.56 37.13
C LEU A 73 -10.20 -8.88 37.86
N ARG A 74 -11.33 -8.64 37.20
CA ARG A 74 -12.65 -9.05 37.68
C ARG A 74 -12.97 -10.45 37.15
N PRO A 75 -13.60 -11.33 37.96
CA PRO A 75 -14.09 -12.60 37.47
C PRO A 75 -15.05 -12.40 36.31
N MET A 76 -14.79 -13.07 35.19
CA MET A 76 -15.65 -13.04 34.01
C MET A 76 -16.93 -13.85 34.26
N GLU A 77 -18.08 -13.33 33.83
CA GLU A 77 -19.36 -14.05 33.85
C GLU A 77 -19.28 -15.38 33.08
N LEU A 78 -19.94 -16.42 33.59
CA LEU A 78 -19.82 -17.80 33.07
C LEU A 78 -20.21 -17.92 31.59
N GLU A 79 -21.27 -17.23 31.17
CA GLU A 79 -21.72 -17.22 29.77
C GLU A 79 -20.71 -16.52 28.85
N ARG A 80 -20.12 -15.42 29.33
CA ARG A 80 -19.07 -14.69 28.63
C ARG A 80 -17.80 -15.53 28.49
N SER A 81 -17.43 -16.25 29.55
CA SER A 81 -16.30 -17.18 29.54
C SER A 81 -16.51 -18.32 28.53
N ARG A 82 -17.69 -18.93 28.48
CA ARG A 82 -18.01 -19.97 27.49
C ARG A 82 -17.90 -19.45 26.06
N SER A 83 -18.43 -18.26 25.80
CA SER A 83 -18.36 -17.61 24.48
C SER A 83 -16.91 -17.28 24.08
N PHE A 84 -16.08 -16.82 25.02
CA PHE A 84 -14.64 -16.62 24.79
C PHE A 84 -13.96 -17.93 24.40
N TRP A 85 -14.10 -18.99 25.21
CA TRP A 85 -13.43 -20.26 24.94
C TRP A 85 -13.85 -20.88 23.61
N ASN A 86 -15.13 -20.75 23.23
CA ASN A 86 -15.59 -21.18 21.91
C ASN A 86 -14.89 -20.42 20.77
N ASN A 87 -14.82 -19.09 20.84
CA ASN A 87 -14.13 -18.28 19.82
C ASN A 87 -12.62 -18.56 19.79
N PHE A 88 -12.02 -18.73 20.97
CA PHE A 88 -10.59 -19.05 21.10
C PHE A 88 -10.24 -20.41 20.48
N HIS A 89 -11.04 -21.45 20.72
CA HIS A 89 -10.81 -22.76 20.10
C HIS A 89 -11.05 -22.74 18.58
N LEU A 90 -12.04 -21.97 18.10
CA LEU A 90 -12.25 -21.78 16.66
C LEU A 90 -11.06 -21.07 16.02
N LEU A 91 -10.54 -20.02 16.66
CA LEU A 91 -9.34 -19.31 16.23
C LEU A 91 -8.13 -20.24 16.17
N GLN A 92 -7.86 -21.01 17.23
CA GLN A 92 -6.74 -21.96 17.27
C GLN A 92 -6.83 -22.99 16.13
N ARG A 93 -8.02 -23.55 15.90
CA ARG A 93 -8.22 -24.53 14.83
C ARG A 93 -7.98 -23.93 13.44
N LYS A 94 -8.45 -22.70 13.20
CA LYS A 94 -8.24 -21.98 11.93
C LYS A 94 -6.76 -21.69 11.68
N LEU A 95 -6.05 -21.22 12.71
CA LEU A 95 -4.60 -20.99 12.63
C LEU A 95 -3.82 -22.29 12.38
N GLU A 96 -4.19 -23.39 13.03
CA GLU A 96 -3.55 -24.69 12.84
C GLU A 96 -3.79 -25.23 11.42
N GLN A 97 -5.03 -25.22 10.94
CA GLN A 97 -5.39 -25.62 9.57
C GLN A 97 -4.64 -24.80 8.52
N ARG A 98 -4.58 -23.49 8.70
CA ARG A 98 -3.85 -22.61 7.79
C ARG A 98 -2.36 -22.88 7.81
N ARG A 99 -1.78 -23.16 8.98
CA ARG A 99 -0.36 -23.55 9.11
C ARG A 99 -0.07 -24.88 8.41
N GLU A 100 -0.94 -25.87 8.55
CA GLU A 100 -0.81 -27.16 7.84
C GLU A 100 -0.84 -26.95 6.32
N ARG A 101 -1.76 -26.13 5.82
CA ARG A 101 -1.85 -25.77 4.40
C ARG A 101 -0.64 -24.99 3.91
N ALA A 102 -0.11 -24.06 4.73
CA ALA A 102 1.12 -23.34 4.43
C ALA A 102 2.31 -24.30 4.28
N LEU A 103 2.46 -25.24 5.22
CA LEU A 103 3.51 -26.27 5.17
C LEU A 103 3.36 -27.22 3.99
N ALA A 104 2.12 -27.44 3.53
CA ALA A 104 1.81 -28.22 2.34
C ALA A 104 1.96 -27.44 1.02
N GLY A 105 2.26 -26.13 1.07
CA GLY A 105 2.34 -25.27 -0.11
C GLY A 105 0.98 -25.00 -0.78
N GLU A 106 -0.12 -25.18 -0.04
CA GLU A 106 -1.49 -25.02 -0.52
C GLU A 106 -2.06 -23.61 -0.32
N LEU A 107 -1.26 -22.70 0.25
CA LEU A 107 -1.58 -21.29 0.29
C LEU A 107 -1.06 -20.61 -0.98
N PRO A 108 -1.84 -19.73 -1.61
CA PRO A 108 -1.36 -18.97 -2.74
C PRO A 108 -0.19 -18.08 -2.30
N GLU A 109 0.97 -18.27 -2.94
CA GLU A 109 2.05 -17.30 -2.88
C GLU A 109 1.56 -16.05 -3.60
N TRP A 110 1.58 -14.92 -2.89
CA TRP A 110 1.36 -13.64 -3.53
C TRP A 110 2.67 -13.20 -4.15
N GLU A 111 2.64 -12.89 -5.44
CA GLU A 111 3.75 -12.26 -6.15
C GLU A 111 3.39 -10.80 -6.40
N PRO A 112 4.30 -9.85 -6.12
CA PRO A 112 4.10 -8.45 -6.48
C PRO A 112 3.89 -8.30 -8.00
N PRO A 113 3.15 -7.27 -8.45
CA PRO A 113 3.02 -6.94 -9.86
C PRO A 113 4.39 -6.76 -10.51
N GLU A 114 4.52 -7.21 -11.76
CA GLU A 114 5.73 -6.92 -12.54
C GLU A 114 5.83 -5.41 -12.83
N PRO A 115 7.06 -4.87 -12.94
CA PRO A 115 7.26 -3.49 -13.37
C PRO A 115 6.63 -3.24 -14.73
N VAL A 116 5.98 -2.08 -14.89
CA VAL A 116 5.39 -1.67 -16.17
C VAL A 116 6.37 -0.75 -16.88
N GLU A 117 6.77 -1.12 -18.09
CA GLU A 117 7.67 -0.32 -18.92
C GLU A 117 7.00 0.08 -20.24
N ASP A 118 7.32 1.28 -20.71
CA ASP A 118 7.02 1.71 -22.07
C ASP A 118 7.75 0.82 -23.09
N GLU A 119 7.10 0.48 -24.21
CA GLU A 119 7.71 -0.34 -25.28
C GLU A 119 9.01 0.28 -25.82
N HIS A 120 9.10 1.62 -25.81
CA HIS A 120 10.27 2.37 -26.26
C HIS A 120 11.24 2.71 -25.11
N LYS A 121 11.00 2.16 -23.91
CA LYS A 121 11.80 2.36 -22.70
C LYS A 121 11.95 3.82 -22.30
N ARG A 122 10.94 4.66 -22.58
CA ARG A 122 10.95 6.08 -22.21
C ARG A 122 10.69 6.29 -20.73
N TRP A 123 9.95 5.38 -20.10
CA TRP A 123 9.61 5.41 -18.69
C TRP A 123 9.38 3.98 -18.18
N GLY A 124 9.43 3.83 -16.85
CA GLY A 124 9.05 2.60 -16.15
C GLY A 124 8.41 2.92 -14.81
N VAL A 125 7.47 2.09 -14.38
CA VAL A 125 6.78 2.16 -13.09
C VAL A 125 7.02 0.86 -12.35
N ASP A 126 7.42 0.98 -11.09
CA ASP A 126 7.73 -0.16 -10.24
C ASP A 126 6.81 -0.20 -9.01
N PHE A 127 6.59 -1.41 -8.50
CA PHE A 127 5.72 -1.69 -7.36
C PHE A 127 6.53 -2.27 -6.20
N ASP A 128 6.11 -1.99 -4.97
CA ASP A 128 6.71 -2.58 -3.78
C ASP A 128 6.23 -4.03 -3.56
N ALA A 129 6.76 -4.68 -2.51
CA ALA A 129 6.42 -6.06 -2.18
C ALA A 129 4.92 -6.27 -1.87
N ASP A 130 4.22 -5.20 -1.51
CA ASP A 130 2.79 -5.22 -1.21
C ASP A 130 1.95 -4.93 -2.44
N GLY A 131 2.55 -4.70 -3.61
CA GLY A 131 1.85 -4.42 -4.87
C GLY A 131 1.41 -2.98 -5.04
N ARG A 132 2.04 -2.03 -4.34
CA ARG A 132 1.73 -0.60 -4.41
C ARG A 132 2.80 0.16 -5.17
N PHE A 133 2.41 1.29 -5.77
CA PHE A 133 3.34 2.15 -6.48
C PHE A 133 4.54 2.55 -5.60
N ALA A 134 5.73 2.17 -6.04
CA ALA A 134 6.98 2.49 -5.38
C ALA A 134 7.67 3.68 -6.04
N MET A 135 7.84 3.62 -7.37
CA MET A 135 8.55 4.66 -8.12
C MET A 135 8.16 4.71 -9.59
N ILE A 136 8.42 5.87 -10.19
CA ILE A 136 8.46 6.07 -11.64
C ILE A 136 9.85 6.54 -12.05
N GLY A 137 10.38 5.96 -13.12
CA GLY A 137 11.62 6.38 -13.77
C GLY A 137 11.35 6.94 -15.16
N ILE A 138 12.14 7.93 -15.56
CA ILE A 138 12.15 8.48 -16.92
C ILE A 138 13.55 8.28 -17.48
N ALA A 139 13.65 7.81 -18.73
CA ALA A 139 14.93 7.61 -19.39
C ALA A 139 15.71 8.94 -19.49
N PRO A 140 17.01 8.96 -19.18
CA PRO A 140 17.82 10.18 -19.24
C PRO A 140 17.76 10.89 -20.59
N GLU A 141 17.73 10.15 -21.69
CA GLU A 141 17.71 10.70 -23.05
C GLU A 141 16.40 11.45 -23.34
N VAL A 142 15.31 11.01 -22.73
CA VAL A 142 14.01 11.69 -22.79
C VAL A 142 14.06 12.96 -21.97
N PHE A 143 14.68 12.89 -20.79
CA PHE A 143 14.80 13.98 -19.83
C PHE A 143 15.65 15.16 -20.34
N GLU A 144 16.80 14.89 -20.95
CA GLU A 144 17.77 15.90 -21.40
C GLU A 144 17.21 16.93 -22.39
N ASN A 145 16.17 16.57 -23.15
CA ASN A 145 15.57 17.44 -24.16
C ASN A 145 14.08 17.73 -23.89
N ALA A 146 13.59 17.40 -22.69
CA ALA A 146 12.17 17.51 -22.40
C ALA A 146 11.74 18.94 -22.10
N SER A 147 10.63 19.37 -22.71
CA SER A 147 9.90 20.52 -22.17
C SER A 147 9.01 20.09 -21.01
N ALA A 148 8.62 21.04 -20.14
CA ALA A 148 7.68 20.77 -19.06
C ALA A 148 6.34 20.19 -19.56
N ALA A 149 5.85 20.65 -20.72
CA ALA A 149 4.67 20.11 -21.37
C ALA A 149 4.87 18.66 -21.83
N MET A 150 6.05 18.34 -22.38
CA MET A 150 6.41 16.98 -22.80
C MET A 150 6.48 16.04 -21.60
N LEU A 151 7.10 16.46 -20.49
CA LEU A 151 7.14 15.67 -19.25
C LEU A 151 5.73 15.47 -18.67
N SER A 152 4.92 16.53 -18.60
CA SER A 152 3.53 16.44 -18.11
C SER A 152 2.71 15.43 -18.89
N ASN A 153 2.81 15.47 -20.22
CA ASN A 153 2.10 14.55 -21.10
C ASN A 153 2.63 13.12 -20.96
N LEU A 154 3.95 12.94 -20.93
CA LEU A 154 4.57 11.62 -20.81
C LEU A 154 4.20 10.94 -19.49
N ILE A 155 4.29 11.66 -18.37
CA ILE A 155 3.98 11.12 -17.05
C ILE A 155 2.48 10.83 -16.94
N SER A 156 1.63 11.73 -17.45
CA SER A 156 0.18 11.50 -17.45
C SER A 156 -0.20 10.32 -18.34
N GLU A 157 0.44 10.15 -19.49
CA GLU A 157 0.27 8.98 -20.38
C GLU A 157 0.68 7.70 -19.67
N ALA A 158 1.84 7.70 -19.01
CA ALA A 158 2.37 6.54 -18.28
C ALA A 158 1.41 6.04 -17.19
N LEU A 159 0.74 6.96 -16.49
CA LEU A 159 -0.07 6.63 -15.32
C LEU A 159 -1.58 6.51 -15.62
N ARG A 160 -2.03 6.91 -16.82
CA ARG A 160 -3.45 7.06 -17.15
C ARG A 160 -4.27 5.79 -16.96
N ASP A 161 -3.71 4.66 -17.36
CA ASP A 161 -4.39 3.36 -17.37
C ASP A 161 -3.83 2.41 -16.30
N LEU A 162 -3.07 2.94 -15.33
CA LEU A 162 -2.46 2.17 -14.26
C LEU A 162 -3.22 2.34 -12.94
N HIS A 163 -3.68 1.23 -12.40
CA HIS A 163 -4.04 1.10 -11.00
C HIS A 163 -2.75 1.03 -10.17
N LEU A 164 -2.52 2.06 -9.35
CA LEU A 164 -1.29 2.20 -8.54
C LEU A 164 -1.35 1.45 -7.22
N ASN A 165 -2.50 0.86 -6.89
CA ASN A 165 -2.67 -0.09 -5.80
C ASN A 165 -3.18 -1.42 -6.37
N GLN A 166 -2.25 -2.33 -6.63
CA GLN A 166 -2.54 -3.71 -7.03
C GLN A 166 -2.26 -4.65 -5.86
N GLY A 167 -2.56 -4.18 -4.65
CA GLY A 167 -2.17 -4.87 -3.45
C GLY A 167 -2.74 -6.27 -3.33
N ARG A 168 -2.11 -7.07 -2.48
CA ARG A 168 -2.50 -8.46 -2.26
C ARG A 168 -4.03 -8.56 -2.08
N PRO A 169 -4.73 -9.40 -2.87
CA PRO A 169 -6.14 -9.63 -2.68
C PRO A 169 -6.42 -10.02 -1.24
N ALA A 170 -7.49 -9.46 -0.66
CA ALA A 170 -7.93 -9.82 0.68
C ALA A 170 -8.03 -11.36 0.78
N ASP A 171 -7.32 -11.95 1.74
CA ASP A 171 -7.39 -13.36 2.02
C ASP A 171 -8.61 -13.60 2.94
N PRO A 172 -9.71 -14.20 2.43
CA PRO A 172 -10.94 -14.35 3.21
C PRO A 172 -10.72 -15.18 4.47
N GLU A 173 -9.78 -16.13 4.44
CA GLU A 173 -9.44 -16.94 5.62
C GLU A 173 -8.72 -16.09 6.68
N TRP A 174 -7.92 -15.11 6.25
CA TRP A 174 -7.24 -14.18 7.16
C TRP A 174 -8.20 -13.13 7.76
N GLU A 175 -9.20 -12.70 7.00
CA GLU A 175 -10.30 -11.86 7.50
C GLU A 175 -11.06 -12.58 8.62
N GLU A 176 -11.45 -13.83 8.42
CA GLU A 176 -12.10 -14.66 9.45
C GLU A 176 -11.24 -14.82 10.70
N ILE A 177 -9.93 -15.06 10.54
CA ILE A 177 -8.97 -15.15 11.66
C ILE A 177 -8.91 -13.83 12.43
N THR A 178 -8.85 -12.70 11.71
CA THR A 178 -8.81 -11.36 12.32
C THR A 178 -10.10 -11.07 13.08
N GLU A 179 -11.26 -11.40 12.52
CA GLU A 179 -12.54 -11.22 13.20
C GLU A 179 -12.62 -12.06 14.48
N LEU A 180 -12.18 -13.32 14.44
CA LEU A 180 -12.12 -14.19 15.61
C LEU A 180 -11.16 -13.66 16.68
N GLN A 181 -10.01 -13.10 16.29
CA GLN A 181 -9.09 -12.41 17.20
C GLN A 181 -9.77 -11.19 17.86
N ALA A 182 -10.35 -10.29 17.07
CA ALA A 182 -11.05 -9.12 17.58
C ALA A 182 -12.21 -9.49 18.52
N ASN A 183 -12.92 -10.58 18.23
CA ASN A 183 -13.97 -11.10 19.10
C ASN A 183 -13.40 -11.64 20.43
N CYS A 184 -12.26 -12.34 20.41
CA CYS A 184 -11.56 -12.74 21.63
C CYS A 184 -11.12 -11.52 22.46
N GLU A 185 -10.59 -10.48 21.82
CA GLU A 185 -10.17 -9.24 22.49
C GLU A 185 -11.34 -8.50 23.15
N LYS A 186 -12.50 -8.43 22.50
CA LYS A 186 -13.73 -7.84 23.09
C LYS A 186 -14.16 -8.55 24.38
N PHE A 187 -13.92 -9.86 24.49
CA PHE A 187 -14.19 -10.59 25.73
C PHE A 187 -13.19 -10.26 26.85
N LEU A 188 -11.98 -9.82 26.51
CA LEU A 188 -10.93 -9.47 27.48
C LEU A 188 -10.98 -7.98 27.90
N ALA A 189 -11.49 -7.10 27.05
CA ALA A 189 -11.50 -5.64 27.24
C ALA A 189 -12.70 -5.07 28.06
N GLY A 190 -13.48 -5.91 28.72
CA GLY A 190 -14.61 -5.48 29.56
C GLY A 190 -14.85 -6.44 30.71
#